data_AF-A0A8E2IQH6-F1
#
_entry.id   AF-A0A8E2IQH6-F1
#
_cell.length_a   1.000
_cell.length_b   1.000
_cell.length_c   1.000
_cell.angle_alpha   90.00
_cell.angle_beta   90.00
_cell.angle_gamma   90.00
#
_symmetry.space_group_name_H-M   'P 1'
#
loop_
_entity.id
_entity.type
_entity.pdbx_description
1 polymer ?
#
loop_
_entity_poly.entity_id
_entity_poly.type
_entity_poly.pdbx_seq_one_letter_code
_entity_poly.pdbx_strand_id
1 'polypeptide(L)'
;GMKARAIAGWMAIGCIGAGSAPALGGVLVEEFGWRSVFAVNVPLGAIVWLLTVLSVSESKDPDPTQLDWPGQLLFAPAIAVIAYAIIEAPRVNRQPGLIVTLLLVAMVLLLFFVQHERRAAFPLIDLRLFTDPVYRSALLVYFVVMSCYFGTLMVITQHFQNVRGFSPLHAGLLMLPVPVGFGIASLLAGQAVQRWGPRLPLLICLTAMIAGLALFGMAIGQVIPIVIIGLALFGAGAGGCATPLLSIGMTEVDDHRAGMAAGLINLQRSLGAIFGVALLGSILAGWLSASLPQQLETVIRDPAERAAVISSVVDGANPCAHAADIGTGHPMTSTQERLVVAVTDQEFIRGVQFAVAAAAVLLMGALALGARRFPGRLTTAPHHD
;
A
#
# COMPACT_ATOMS: atom_id res chain seq x y z
N GLY A 1 4.92 -21.19 -25.25
CA GLY A 1 6.16 -20.66 -25.84
C GLY A 1 7.16 -20.23 -24.77
N MET A 2 8.41 -19.98 -25.16
CA MET A 2 9.51 -19.63 -24.24
C MET A 2 9.22 -18.41 -23.37
N LYS A 3 8.56 -17.37 -23.93
CA LYS A 3 8.07 -16.18 -23.21
C LYS A 3 7.15 -16.51 -22.03
N ALA A 4 6.17 -17.41 -22.24
CA ALA A 4 5.23 -17.81 -21.20
C ALA A 4 5.92 -18.57 -20.05
N ARG A 5 6.93 -19.41 -20.35
CA ARG A 5 7.74 -20.10 -19.34
C ARG A 5 8.61 -19.13 -18.53
N ALA A 6 9.21 -18.13 -19.18
CA ALA A 6 10.01 -17.11 -18.52
C ALA A 6 9.15 -16.24 -17.59
N ILE A 7 7.98 -15.78 -18.05
CA ILE A 7 7.02 -15.01 -17.23
C ILE A 7 6.53 -15.85 -16.05
N ALA A 8 6.21 -17.13 -16.26
CA ALA A 8 5.80 -18.03 -15.18
C ALA A 8 6.92 -18.22 -14.14
N GLY A 9 8.18 -18.36 -14.57
CA GLY A 9 9.34 -18.44 -13.68
C GLY A 9 9.54 -17.15 -12.87
N TRP A 10 9.47 -15.99 -13.52
CA TRP A 10 9.54 -14.68 -12.85
C TRP A 10 8.45 -14.51 -11.79
N MET A 11 7.21 -14.87 -12.13
CA MET A 11 6.08 -14.83 -11.18
C MET A 11 6.26 -15.82 -10.02
N ALA A 12 6.74 -17.03 -10.29
CA ALA A 12 6.98 -18.05 -9.26
C ALA A 12 8.03 -17.58 -8.24
N ILE A 13 9.15 -17.03 -8.71
CA ILE A 13 10.18 -16.43 -7.86
C ILE A 13 9.58 -15.28 -7.04
N GLY A 14 8.78 -14.41 -7.66
CA GLY A 14 8.06 -13.33 -6.99
C GLY A 14 7.14 -13.84 -5.87
N CYS A 15 6.41 -14.92 -6.09
CA CYS A 15 5.53 -15.54 -5.09
C CYS A 15 6.31 -16.16 -3.92
N ILE A 16 7.43 -16.83 -4.21
CA ILE A 16 8.32 -17.38 -3.18
C ILE A 16 8.92 -16.24 -2.34
N GLY A 17 9.38 -15.17 -2.99
CA GLY A 17 9.91 -13.99 -2.30
C GLY A 17 8.85 -13.32 -1.44
N ALA A 18 7.66 -13.05 -2.00
CA ALA A 18 6.56 -12.42 -1.27
C ALA A 18 6.08 -13.29 -0.10
N GLY A 19 5.97 -14.61 -0.29
CA GLY A 19 5.59 -15.55 0.74
C GLY A 19 6.65 -15.68 1.84
N SER A 20 7.94 -15.68 1.51
CA SER A 20 9.01 -15.79 2.52
C SER A 20 9.36 -14.47 3.20
N ALA A 21 9.00 -13.32 2.62
CA ALA A 21 9.40 -12.00 3.11
C ALA A 21 8.97 -11.68 4.56
N PRO A 22 7.70 -11.90 4.99
CA PRO A 22 7.32 -11.63 6.38
C PRO A 22 8.06 -12.49 7.40
N ALA A 23 8.28 -13.78 7.08
CA ALA A 23 8.98 -14.70 7.98
C ALA A 23 10.48 -14.36 8.06
N LEU A 24 11.15 -14.19 6.91
CA LEU A 24 12.58 -13.84 6.87
C LEU A 24 12.83 -12.45 7.47
N GLY A 25 11.97 -11.48 7.17
CA GLY A 25 12.01 -10.14 7.77
C GLY A 25 11.83 -10.21 9.29
N GLY A 26 10.89 -11.01 9.77
CA GLY A 26 10.68 -11.26 11.20
C GLY A 26 11.92 -11.81 11.90
N VAL A 27 12.52 -12.88 11.36
CA VAL A 27 13.79 -13.46 11.89
C VAL A 27 14.90 -12.42 11.92
N LEU A 28 15.06 -11.65 10.84
CA LEU A 28 16.10 -10.63 10.73
C LEU A 28 15.96 -9.53 11.79
N VAL A 29 14.73 -9.07 12.02
CA VAL A 29 14.45 -8.02 13.02
C VAL A 29 14.63 -8.57 14.44
N GLU A 30 14.19 -9.81 14.70
CA GLU A 30 14.23 -10.41 16.03
C GLU A 30 15.65 -10.74 16.49
N GLU A 31 16.46 -11.35 15.63
CA GLU A 31 17.82 -11.80 15.97
C GLU A 31 18.89 -10.70 15.80
N PHE A 32 18.76 -9.87 14.75
CA PHE A 32 19.80 -8.93 14.34
C PHE A 32 19.37 -7.46 14.39
N GLY A 33 18.15 -7.19 14.86
CA GLY A 33 17.57 -5.86 14.91
C GLY A 33 17.13 -5.33 13.53
N TRP A 34 16.38 -4.24 13.52
CA TRP A 34 15.77 -3.70 12.29
C TRP A 34 16.77 -3.30 11.19
N ARG A 35 18.03 -3.01 11.54
CA ARG A 35 19.09 -2.61 10.58
C ARG A 35 19.46 -3.76 9.64
N SER A 36 19.32 -5.01 10.08
CA SER A 36 19.68 -6.20 9.31
C SER A 36 18.84 -6.36 8.05
N VAL A 37 17.57 -5.90 8.07
CA VAL A 37 16.65 -5.90 6.91
C VAL A 37 17.23 -5.09 5.76
N PHE A 38 17.99 -4.03 6.04
CA PHE A 38 18.71 -3.26 5.02
C PHE A 38 20.04 -3.91 4.65
N ALA A 39 20.79 -4.41 5.63
CA ALA A 39 22.09 -5.03 5.42
C ALA A 39 22.02 -6.27 4.51
N VAL A 40 20.97 -7.08 4.62
CA VAL A 40 20.74 -8.26 3.77
C VAL A 40 20.55 -7.93 2.28
N ASN A 41 20.04 -6.74 1.96
CA ASN A 41 19.89 -6.32 0.57
C ASN A 41 21.24 -6.08 -0.13
N VAL A 42 22.30 -5.75 0.61
CA VAL A 42 23.63 -5.49 0.04
C VAL A 42 24.24 -6.74 -0.61
N PRO A 43 24.40 -7.90 0.08
CA PRO A 43 24.94 -9.10 -0.54
C PRO A 43 23.99 -9.66 -1.62
N LEU A 44 22.66 -9.64 -1.40
CA LEU A 44 21.69 -10.07 -2.42
C LEU A 44 21.80 -9.21 -3.68
N GLY A 45 21.89 -7.89 -3.53
CA GLY A 45 22.06 -6.95 -4.63
C GLY A 45 23.37 -7.19 -5.39
N ALA A 46 24.47 -7.45 -4.68
CA ALA A 46 25.75 -7.79 -5.29
C ALA A 46 25.69 -9.10 -6.10
N ILE A 47 25.01 -10.13 -5.58
CA ILE A 47 24.81 -11.40 -6.29
C ILE A 47 23.97 -11.18 -7.55
N VAL A 48 22.84 -10.49 -7.44
CA VAL A 48 21.97 -10.18 -8.60
C VAL A 48 22.73 -9.38 -9.64
N TRP A 49 23.46 -8.33 -9.23
CA TRP A 49 24.29 -7.52 -10.11
C TRP A 49 25.33 -8.37 -10.86
N LEU A 50 26.06 -9.23 -10.15
CA LEU A 50 27.05 -10.12 -10.74
C LEU A 50 26.41 -11.09 -11.74
N LEU A 51 25.30 -11.72 -11.39
CA LEU A 51 24.58 -12.63 -12.28
C LEU A 51 24.06 -11.91 -13.53
N THR A 52 23.58 -10.67 -13.40
CA THR A 52 23.15 -9.85 -14.54
C THR A 52 24.31 -9.58 -15.48
N VAL A 53 25.47 -9.13 -14.97
CA VAL A 53 26.67 -8.87 -15.79
C VAL A 53 27.15 -10.13 -16.52
N LEU A 54 27.03 -11.30 -15.90
CA LEU A 54 27.50 -12.57 -16.49
C LEU A 54 26.51 -13.22 -17.46
N SER A 55 25.20 -13.00 -17.27
CA SER A 55 24.15 -13.80 -17.95
C SER A 55 23.22 -13.01 -18.86
N VAL A 56 23.14 -11.69 -18.73
CA VAL A 56 22.20 -10.85 -19.51
C VAL A 56 22.96 -10.13 -20.61
N SER A 57 22.68 -10.48 -21.86
CA SER A 57 23.17 -9.74 -23.03
C SER A 57 22.54 -8.35 -23.07
N GLU A 58 23.32 -7.33 -23.45
CA GLU A 58 22.83 -5.96 -23.63
C GLU A 58 21.66 -5.94 -24.62
N SER A 59 20.48 -5.50 -24.18
CA SER A 59 19.32 -5.28 -25.03
C SER A 59 19.33 -3.82 -25.48
N LYS A 60 19.90 -3.55 -26.66
CA LYS A 60 19.99 -2.20 -27.22
C LYS A 60 18.76 -1.89 -28.08
N ASP A 61 18.11 -0.77 -27.80
CA ASP A 61 17.05 -0.22 -28.65
C ASP A 61 17.66 0.16 -30.02
N PRO A 62 17.13 -0.35 -31.15
CA PRO A 62 17.60 0.02 -32.49
C PRO A 62 17.47 1.52 -32.79
N ASP A 63 16.50 2.20 -32.18
CA ASP A 63 16.21 3.65 -32.38
C ASP A 63 16.08 4.37 -31.03
N PRO A 64 17.20 4.77 -30.39
CA PRO A 64 17.16 5.43 -29.09
C PRO A 64 16.48 6.80 -29.19
N THR A 65 15.33 6.93 -28.53
CA THR A 65 14.69 8.23 -28.31
C THR A 65 15.48 9.07 -27.32
N GLN A 66 15.48 10.39 -27.49
CA GLN A 66 16.17 11.29 -26.56
C GLN A 66 15.43 11.34 -25.21
N LEU A 67 16.19 11.29 -24.11
CA LEU A 67 15.65 11.37 -22.76
C LEU A 67 15.12 12.79 -22.48
N ASP A 68 13.89 12.89 -21.97
CA ASP A 68 13.32 14.17 -21.53
C ASP A 68 13.85 14.58 -20.15
N TRP A 69 15.07 15.12 -20.12
CA TRP A 69 15.70 15.60 -18.88
C TRP A 69 14.91 16.72 -18.19
N PRO A 70 14.44 17.78 -18.88
CA PRO A 70 13.63 18.80 -18.23
C PRO A 70 12.33 18.24 -17.64
N GLY A 71 11.64 17.34 -18.36
CA GLY A 71 10.45 16.67 -17.86
C GLY A 71 10.73 15.88 -16.58
N GLN A 72 11.82 15.09 -16.55
CA GLN A 72 12.23 14.33 -15.36
C GLN A 72 12.59 15.22 -14.17
N LEU A 73 13.32 16.32 -14.39
CA LEU A 73 13.72 17.26 -13.35
C LEU A 73 12.54 18.05 -12.78
N LEU A 74 11.43 18.18 -13.50
CA LEU A 74 10.20 18.75 -12.98
C LEU A 74 9.34 17.70 -12.26
N PHE A 75 9.23 16.51 -12.87
CA PHE A 75 8.35 15.46 -12.38
C PHE A 75 8.83 14.79 -11.09
N ALA A 76 10.09 14.38 -11.03
CA ALA A 76 10.61 13.66 -9.87
C ALA A 76 10.52 14.49 -8.57
N PRO A 77 10.91 15.78 -8.55
CA PRO A 77 10.69 16.63 -7.38
C PRO A 77 9.22 16.88 -7.07
N ALA A 78 8.35 17.01 -8.07
CA ALA A 78 6.91 17.17 -7.85
C ALA A 78 6.33 15.98 -7.08
N ILE A 79 6.64 14.76 -7.54
CA ILE A 79 6.23 13.52 -6.88
C ILE A 79 6.84 13.41 -5.47
N ALA A 80 8.12 13.77 -5.29
CA ALA A 80 8.78 13.73 -3.98
C ALA A 80 8.12 14.69 -2.98
N VAL A 81 7.78 15.91 -3.41
CA VAL A 81 7.09 16.91 -2.57
C VAL A 81 5.68 16.43 -2.22
N ILE A 82 4.94 15.83 -3.16
CA ILE A 82 3.61 15.24 -2.91
C ILE A 82 3.71 14.10 -1.90
N ALA A 83 4.65 13.17 -2.10
CA ALA A 83 4.88 12.07 -1.18
C ALA A 83 5.21 12.58 0.23
N TYR A 84 6.10 13.57 0.33
CA TYR A 84 6.46 14.18 1.61
C TYR A 84 5.28 14.89 2.28
N ALA A 85 4.46 15.62 1.52
CA ALA A 85 3.25 16.25 2.03
C ALA A 85 2.25 15.22 2.58
N ILE A 86 2.08 14.07 1.92
CA ILE A 86 1.22 12.98 2.39
C ILE A 86 1.76 12.37 3.69
N ILE A 87 3.07 12.18 3.80
CA ILE A 87 3.72 11.62 5.00
C ILE A 87 3.59 12.57 6.19
N GLU A 88 3.73 13.88 5.97
CA GLU A 88 3.67 14.88 7.04
C GLU A 88 2.24 15.35 7.33
N ALA A 89 1.27 15.02 6.47
CA ALA A 89 -0.15 15.38 6.62
C ALA A 89 -0.74 15.06 8.01
N PRO A 90 -0.49 13.88 8.61
CA PRO A 90 -1.01 13.55 9.94
C PRO A 90 -0.47 14.47 11.04
N ARG A 91 0.65 15.18 10.80
CA ARG A 91 1.35 16.07 11.74
C ARG A 91 1.07 17.55 11.49
N VAL A 92 0.06 17.88 10.68
CA VAL A 92 -0.28 19.26 10.29
C VAL A 92 -0.35 20.25 11.45
N ASN A 93 -0.83 19.82 12.62
CA ASN A 93 -0.97 20.67 13.80
C ASN A 93 0.38 21.20 14.33
N ARG A 94 1.49 20.51 14.04
CA ARG A 94 2.84 20.95 14.43
C ARG A 94 3.36 22.06 13.53
N GLN A 95 3.01 22.04 12.25
CA GLN A 95 3.49 22.99 11.23
C GLN A 95 2.41 23.26 10.16
N PRO A 96 1.38 24.06 10.46
CA PRO A 96 0.22 24.23 9.58
C PRO A 96 0.57 24.89 8.23
N GLY A 97 1.62 25.73 8.19
CA GLY A 97 2.09 26.36 6.95
C GLY A 97 2.81 25.40 6.01
N LEU A 98 3.48 24.37 6.54
CA LEU A 98 4.36 23.49 5.75
C LEU A 98 3.60 22.76 4.65
N ILE A 99 2.46 22.14 4.99
CA ILE A 99 1.68 21.36 4.01
C ILE A 99 1.17 22.27 2.89
N VAL A 100 0.66 23.46 3.22
CA VAL A 100 0.17 24.41 2.22
C VAL A 100 1.30 24.82 1.28
N THR A 101 2.48 25.11 1.82
CA THR A 101 3.68 25.41 1.01
C THR A 101 4.07 24.23 0.12
N LEU A 102 4.11 23.01 0.65
CA LEU A 102 4.45 21.81 -0.12
C LEU A 102 3.44 21.56 -1.27
N LEU A 103 2.15 21.70 -0.99
CA LEU A 103 1.10 21.54 -2.01
C LEU A 103 1.19 22.62 -3.09
N LEU A 104 1.51 23.87 -2.73
CA LEU A 104 1.74 24.94 -3.70
C LEU A 104 2.97 24.66 -4.56
N VAL A 105 4.08 24.22 -3.96
CA VAL A 105 5.31 23.86 -4.70
C VAL A 105 5.05 22.70 -5.66
N ALA A 106 4.37 21.64 -5.19
CA ALA A 106 3.99 20.52 -6.03
C ALA A 106 3.07 20.94 -7.19
N MET A 107 2.09 21.80 -6.93
CA MET A 107 1.19 22.34 -7.96
C MET A 107 1.99 23.11 -9.03
N VAL A 108 2.90 23.99 -8.62
CA VAL A 108 3.74 24.77 -9.54
C VAL A 108 4.63 23.85 -10.38
N LEU A 109 5.29 22.85 -9.78
CA LEU A 109 6.13 21.89 -10.50
C LEU A 109 5.32 21.06 -11.50
N LEU A 110 4.13 20.57 -11.11
CA LEU A 110 3.24 19.83 -12.01
C LEU A 110 2.70 20.71 -13.15
N LEU A 111 2.39 21.98 -12.89
CA LEU A 111 1.95 22.90 -13.93
C LEU A 111 3.05 23.12 -14.98
N PHE A 112 4.28 23.35 -14.54
CA PHE A 112 5.42 23.47 -15.46
C PHE A 112 5.70 22.16 -16.20
N PHE A 113 5.63 21.02 -15.51
CA PHE A 113 5.75 19.70 -16.14
C PHE A 113 4.73 19.50 -17.26
N VAL A 114 3.44 19.74 -16.99
CA VAL A 114 2.38 19.60 -18.00
C VAL A 114 2.58 20.56 -19.17
N GLN A 115 3.02 21.80 -18.93
CA GLN A 115 3.30 22.75 -20.01
C GLN A 115 4.48 22.30 -20.88
N HIS A 116 5.52 21.73 -20.26
CA HIS A 116 6.69 21.18 -20.96
C HIS A 116 6.32 19.95 -21.79
N GLU A 117 5.66 18.95 -21.19
CA GLU A 117 5.26 17.70 -21.85
C GLU A 117 4.36 17.95 -23.07
N ARG A 118 3.51 18.98 -23.04
CA ARG A 118 2.68 19.35 -24.19
C ARG A 118 3.48 19.88 -25.39
N ARG A 119 4.72 20.33 -25.17
CA ARG A 119 5.60 20.93 -26.18
C ARG A 119 6.81 20.05 -26.50
N ALA A 120 7.13 19.08 -25.64
CA ALA A 120 8.27 18.19 -25.80
C ALA A 120 8.13 17.31 -27.06
N ALA A 121 9.25 17.11 -27.77
CA ALA A 121 9.30 16.23 -28.94
C ALA A 121 9.22 14.74 -28.55
N PHE A 122 9.79 14.39 -27.40
CA PHE A 122 9.78 13.05 -26.81
C PHE A 122 9.30 13.15 -25.35
N PRO A 123 7.98 13.32 -25.11
CA PRO A 123 7.44 13.50 -23.77
C PRO A 123 7.72 12.32 -22.85
N LEU A 124 8.04 12.57 -21.57
CA LEU A 124 8.17 11.53 -20.56
C LEU A 124 6.85 10.79 -20.35
N ILE A 125 5.73 11.50 -20.41
CA ILE A 125 4.38 10.96 -20.22
C ILE A 125 3.46 11.50 -21.30
N ASP A 126 2.94 10.60 -22.15
CA ASP A 126 1.95 11.04 -23.13
C ASP A 126 0.62 11.36 -22.43
N LEU A 127 0.37 12.66 -22.26
CA LEU A 127 -0.83 13.20 -21.63
C LEU A 127 -2.13 12.81 -22.37
N ARG A 128 -2.05 12.38 -23.63
CA ARG A 128 -3.21 11.89 -24.40
C ARG A 128 -3.80 10.62 -23.79
N LEU A 129 -3.00 9.80 -23.11
CA LEU A 129 -3.51 8.61 -22.42
C LEU A 129 -4.51 8.99 -21.32
N PHE A 130 -4.33 10.14 -20.67
CA PHE A 130 -5.30 10.65 -19.70
C PHE A 130 -6.56 11.25 -20.33
N THR A 131 -6.68 11.29 -21.67
CA THR A 131 -7.97 11.63 -22.28
C THR A 131 -8.91 10.44 -22.32
N ASP A 132 -8.38 9.21 -22.28
CA ASP A 132 -9.19 8.01 -22.21
C ASP A 132 -9.85 7.86 -20.82
N PRO A 133 -11.19 7.77 -20.72
CA PRO A 133 -11.87 7.52 -19.46
C PRO A 133 -11.55 6.15 -18.84
N VAL A 134 -11.25 5.12 -19.63
CA VAL A 134 -10.88 3.77 -19.20
C VAL A 134 -9.50 3.80 -18.54
N TYR A 135 -8.50 4.37 -19.22
CA TYR A 135 -7.13 4.48 -18.70
C TYR A 135 -7.08 5.23 -17.35
N ARG A 136 -7.72 6.40 -17.26
CA ARG A 136 -7.81 7.16 -16.00
C ARG A 136 -8.50 6.39 -14.89
N SER A 137 -9.57 5.67 -15.21
CA SER A 137 -10.30 4.86 -14.23
C SER A 137 -9.45 3.69 -13.76
N ALA A 138 -8.66 3.07 -14.64
CA ALA A 138 -7.73 1.99 -14.29
C ALA A 138 -6.66 2.46 -13.32
N LEU A 139 -6.02 3.61 -13.60
CA LEU A 139 -5.05 4.21 -12.69
C LEU A 139 -5.66 4.53 -11.33
N LEU A 140 -6.86 5.13 -11.30
CA LEU A 140 -7.54 5.49 -10.05
C LEU A 140 -7.93 4.25 -9.22
N VAL A 141 -8.51 3.23 -9.86
CA VAL A 141 -8.85 1.97 -9.19
C VAL A 141 -7.59 1.29 -8.65
N TYR A 142 -6.51 1.26 -9.43
CA TYR A 142 -5.25 0.65 -9.00
C TYR A 142 -4.63 1.38 -7.81
N PHE A 143 -4.67 2.72 -7.80
CA PHE A 143 -4.28 3.52 -6.64
C PHE A 143 -5.08 3.19 -5.40
N VAL A 144 -6.41 3.11 -5.51
CA VAL A 144 -7.27 2.78 -4.37
C VAL A 144 -6.97 1.37 -3.85
N VAL A 145 -6.82 0.39 -4.74
CA VAL A 145 -6.47 -0.99 -4.36
C VAL A 145 -5.13 -1.03 -3.63
N MET A 146 -4.09 -0.38 -4.17
CA MET A 146 -2.76 -0.38 -3.54
C MET A 146 -2.74 0.43 -2.24
N SER A 147 -3.52 1.51 -2.15
CA SER A 147 -3.70 2.28 -0.91
C SER A 147 -4.33 1.43 0.18
N CYS A 148 -5.44 0.75 -0.13
CA CYS A 148 -6.10 -0.12 0.82
C CYS A 148 -5.20 -1.30 1.20
N TYR A 149 -4.44 -1.86 0.24
CA TYR A 149 -3.51 -2.96 0.48
C TYR A 149 -2.42 -2.60 1.51
N PHE A 150 -1.60 -1.59 1.21
CA PHE A 150 -0.48 -1.21 2.08
C PHE A 150 -0.93 -0.54 3.39
N GLY A 151 -2.00 0.28 3.34
CA GLY A 151 -2.58 0.85 4.54
C GLY A 151 -3.06 -0.21 5.51
N THR A 152 -3.81 -1.21 5.01
CA THR A 152 -4.33 -2.28 5.89
C THR A 152 -3.19 -3.14 6.43
N LEU A 153 -2.17 -3.46 5.61
CA LEU A 153 -0.98 -4.18 6.07
C LEU A 153 -0.30 -3.48 7.25
N MET A 154 -0.17 -2.14 7.21
CA MET A 154 0.36 -1.36 8.33
C MET A 154 -0.52 -1.51 9.58
N VAL A 155 -1.84 -1.35 9.45
CA VAL A 155 -2.77 -1.47 10.59
C VAL A 155 -2.78 -2.89 11.18
N ILE A 156 -2.74 -3.94 10.35
CA ILE A 156 -2.65 -5.34 10.79
C ILE A 156 -1.35 -5.58 11.57
N THR A 157 -0.23 -5.09 11.03
CA THR A 157 1.09 -5.24 11.66
C THR A 157 1.10 -4.57 13.03
N GLN A 158 0.57 -3.36 13.11
CA GLN A 158 0.46 -2.60 14.35
C GLN A 158 -0.42 -3.32 15.37
N HIS A 159 -1.52 -3.93 14.95
CA HIS A 159 -2.37 -4.74 15.83
C HIS A 159 -1.62 -5.96 16.40
N PHE A 160 -0.94 -6.74 15.55
CA PHE A 160 -0.24 -7.94 16.01
C PHE A 160 0.95 -7.62 16.92
N GLN A 161 1.72 -6.58 16.63
CA GLN A 161 2.90 -6.27 17.44
C GLN A 161 2.53 -5.45 18.67
N ASN A 162 1.72 -4.40 18.54
CA ASN A 162 1.53 -3.45 19.64
C ASN A 162 0.34 -3.76 20.55
N VAL A 163 -0.73 -4.37 20.02
CA VAL A 163 -1.89 -4.77 20.85
C VAL A 163 -1.71 -6.19 21.39
N ARG A 164 -1.34 -7.13 20.51
CA ARG A 164 -1.18 -8.53 20.89
C ARG A 164 0.18 -8.84 21.52
N GLY A 165 1.15 -7.92 21.44
CA GLY A 165 2.50 -8.12 21.97
C GLY A 165 3.28 -9.23 21.27
N PHE A 166 2.89 -9.61 20.04
CA PHE A 166 3.60 -10.66 19.32
C PHE A 166 4.98 -10.17 18.87
N SER A 167 5.97 -11.06 19.00
CA SER A 167 7.29 -10.86 18.38
C SER A 167 7.15 -10.60 16.88
N PRO A 168 8.08 -9.86 16.25
CA PRO A 168 8.09 -9.63 14.81
C PRO A 168 7.97 -10.92 13.97
N LEU A 169 8.61 -12.03 14.38
CA LEU A 169 8.48 -13.32 13.71
C LEU A 169 7.06 -13.86 13.73
N HIS A 170 6.45 -13.98 14.91
CA HIS A 170 5.06 -14.44 15.04
C HIS A 170 4.07 -13.58 14.25
N ALA A 171 4.21 -12.25 14.29
CA ALA A 171 3.39 -11.34 13.49
C ALA A 171 3.59 -11.58 11.98
N GLY A 172 4.85 -11.73 11.54
CA GLY A 172 5.18 -12.05 10.15
C GLY A 172 4.58 -13.37 9.68
N LEU A 173 4.67 -14.42 10.50
CA LEU A 173 4.08 -15.74 10.22
C LEU A 173 2.56 -15.68 10.05
N LEU A 174 1.87 -14.91 10.91
CA LEU A 174 0.42 -14.70 10.79
C LEU A 174 0.02 -13.90 9.55
N MET A 175 0.93 -13.10 8.99
CA MET A 175 0.70 -12.30 7.80
C MET A 175 1.02 -13.03 6.49
N LEU A 176 1.67 -14.19 6.53
CA LEU A 176 1.97 -15.04 5.35
C LEU A 176 0.78 -15.29 4.40
N PRO A 177 -0.47 -15.47 4.87
CA PRO A 177 -1.59 -15.69 3.97
C PRO A 177 -1.82 -14.54 2.98
N VAL A 178 -1.46 -13.29 3.34
CA VAL A 178 -1.67 -12.12 2.49
C VAL A 178 -0.84 -12.18 1.20
N PRO A 179 0.51 -12.26 1.22
CA PRO A 179 1.31 -12.36 0.01
C PRO A 179 1.09 -13.68 -0.74
N VAL A 180 0.80 -14.78 -0.05
CA VAL A 180 0.46 -16.06 -0.70
C VAL A 180 -0.83 -15.94 -1.49
N GLY A 181 -1.89 -15.40 -0.88
CA GLY A 181 -3.15 -15.11 -1.57
C GLY A 181 -2.94 -14.18 -2.76
N PHE A 182 -2.16 -13.11 -2.57
CA PHE A 182 -1.82 -12.15 -3.62
C PHE A 182 -1.17 -12.83 -4.83
N GLY A 183 -0.14 -13.65 -4.60
CA GLY A 183 0.58 -14.36 -5.67
C GLY A 183 -0.31 -15.34 -6.43
N ILE A 184 -1.03 -16.21 -5.70
CA ILE A 184 -1.92 -17.22 -6.31
C ILE A 184 -3.02 -16.53 -7.14
N ALA A 185 -3.68 -15.52 -6.58
CA ALA A 185 -4.75 -14.82 -7.27
C ALA A 185 -4.25 -14.02 -8.48
N SER A 186 -3.05 -13.43 -8.41
CA SER A 186 -2.47 -12.73 -9.55
C SER A 186 -2.24 -13.66 -10.76
N LEU A 187 -1.79 -14.91 -10.50
CA LEU A 187 -1.64 -15.95 -11.51
C LEU A 187 -2.99 -16.37 -12.12
N LEU A 188 -3.97 -16.66 -11.27
CA LEU A 188 -5.31 -17.07 -11.69
C LEU A 188 -6.03 -15.96 -12.47
N ALA A 189 -5.86 -14.70 -12.03
CA ALA A 189 -6.42 -13.54 -12.70
C ALA A 189 -5.87 -13.38 -14.13
N GLY A 190 -4.58 -13.64 -14.36
CA GLY A 190 -4.00 -13.60 -15.71
C GLY A 190 -4.69 -14.56 -16.69
N GLN A 191 -4.96 -15.78 -16.26
CA GLN A 191 -5.71 -16.76 -17.06
C GLN A 191 -7.18 -16.35 -17.24
N ALA A 192 -7.80 -15.82 -16.18
CA ALA A 192 -9.19 -15.37 -16.21
C ALA A 192 -9.40 -14.18 -17.16
N VAL A 193 -8.45 -13.24 -17.20
CA VAL A 193 -8.47 -12.07 -18.12
C VAL A 193 -8.45 -12.53 -19.58
N GLN A 194 -7.61 -13.51 -19.92
CA GLN A 194 -7.55 -14.06 -21.28
C GLN A 194 -8.87 -14.73 -21.70
N ARG A 195 -9.57 -15.39 -20.75
CA ARG A 195 -10.77 -16.16 -21.05
C ARG A 195 -12.06 -15.35 -21.02
N TRP A 196 -12.20 -14.41 -20.08
CA TRP A 196 -13.44 -13.70 -19.81
C TRP A 196 -13.36 -12.18 -19.99
N GLY A 197 -12.20 -11.67 -20.42
CA GLY A 197 -11.93 -10.23 -20.44
C GLY A 197 -11.56 -9.68 -19.06
N PRO A 198 -11.12 -8.42 -18.96
CA PRO A 198 -10.52 -7.88 -17.74
C PRO A 198 -11.53 -7.42 -16.68
N ARG A 199 -12.76 -7.05 -17.07
CA ARG A 199 -13.78 -6.52 -16.15
C ARG A 199 -14.27 -7.54 -15.14
N LEU A 200 -14.67 -8.73 -15.57
CA LEU A 200 -15.26 -9.72 -14.68
C LEU A 200 -14.26 -10.21 -13.60
N PRO A 201 -13.01 -10.60 -13.94
CA PRO A 201 -11.99 -10.94 -12.95
C PRO A 201 -11.73 -9.80 -11.97
N LEU A 202 -11.64 -8.56 -12.46
CA LEU A 202 -11.42 -7.40 -11.58
C LEU A 202 -12.54 -7.23 -10.55
N LEU A 203 -13.81 -7.32 -10.98
CA LEU A 203 -14.94 -7.18 -10.05
C LEU A 203 -14.96 -8.29 -9.01
N ILE A 204 -14.65 -9.53 -9.39
CA ILE A 204 -14.55 -10.67 -8.47
C ILE A 204 -13.42 -10.44 -7.46
N CYS A 205 -12.27 -9.94 -7.91
CA CYS A 205 -11.15 -9.68 -7.02
C CYS A 205 -11.41 -8.49 -6.07
N LEU A 206 -12.09 -7.43 -6.53
CA LEU A 206 -12.49 -6.32 -5.68
C LEU A 206 -13.51 -6.75 -4.63
N THR A 207 -14.51 -7.57 -4.99
CA THR A 207 -15.46 -8.11 -4.00
C THR A 207 -14.79 -9.05 -3.02
N ALA A 208 -13.85 -9.89 -3.47
CA ALA A 208 -13.04 -10.72 -2.59
C ALA A 208 -12.21 -9.86 -1.61
N MET A 209 -11.59 -8.78 -2.07
CA MET A 209 -10.83 -7.86 -1.22
C MET A 209 -11.71 -7.23 -0.13
N ILE A 210 -12.92 -6.76 -0.50
CA ILE A 210 -13.90 -6.19 0.43
C ILE A 210 -14.38 -7.23 1.43
N ALA A 211 -14.72 -8.45 0.98
CA ALA A 211 -15.15 -9.54 1.84
C ALA A 211 -14.05 -9.97 2.82
N GLY A 212 -12.79 -10.00 2.36
CA GLY A 212 -11.62 -10.30 3.20
C GLY A 212 -11.42 -9.26 4.30
N LEU A 213 -11.56 -7.97 3.98
CA LEU A 213 -11.55 -6.88 4.97
C LEU A 213 -12.70 -6.99 5.97
N ALA A 214 -13.92 -7.29 5.50
CA ALA A 214 -15.07 -7.45 6.38
C ALA A 214 -14.89 -8.64 7.35
N LEU A 215 -14.43 -9.80 6.85
CA LEU A 215 -14.11 -10.97 7.66
C LEU A 215 -13.01 -10.67 8.67
N PHE A 216 -11.94 -9.99 8.24
CA PHE A 216 -10.87 -9.56 9.13
C PHE A 216 -11.40 -8.63 10.23
N GLY A 217 -12.16 -7.59 9.88
CA GLY A 217 -12.73 -6.64 10.83
C GLY A 217 -13.72 -7.27 11.81
N MET A 218 -14.50 -8.27 11.40
CA MET A 218 -15.43 -8.98 12.29
C MET A 218 -14.70 -9.93 13.24
N ALA A 219 -13.65 -10.60 12.78
CA ALA A 219 -12.95 -11.65 13.53
C ALA A 219 -11.77 -11.16 14.37
N ILE A 220 -11.27 -9.93 14.11
CA ILE A 220 -10.17 -9.34 14.85
C ILE A 220 -10.50 -9.34 16.36
N GLY A 221 -9.58 -9.83 17.18
CA GLY A 221 -9.80 -9.97 18.62
C GLY A 221 -10.42 -11.30 19.07
N GLN A 222 -11.15 -12.02 18.20
CA GLN A 222 -12.00 -13.14 18.61
C GLN A 222 -11.57 -14.51 18.07
N VAL A 223 -11.47 -14.68 16.74
CA VAL A 223 -11.35 -16.01 16.11
C VAL A 223 -10.20 -16.05 15.10
N ILE A 224 -9.03 -16.54 15.53
CA ILE A 224 -7.79 -16.55 14.74
C ILE A 224 -7.94 -17.25 13.36
N PRO A 225 -8.62 -18.42 13.23
CA PRO A 225 -8.79 -19.05 11.91
C PRO A 225 -9.55 -18.18 10.90
N ILE A 226 -10.57 -17.43 11.35
CA ILE A 226 -11.35 -16.55 10.47
C ILE A 226 -10.51 -15.33 10.06
N VAL A 227 -9.65 -14.82 10.95
CA VAL A 227 -8.68 -13.78 10.62
C VAL A 227 -7.75 -14.24 9.51
N ILE A 228 -7.19 -15.46 9.59
CA ILE A 228 -6.31 -16.02 8.56
C ILE A 228 -7.01 -16.13 7.20
N ILE A 229 -8.25 -16.61 7.18
CA ILE A 229 -9.06 -16.69 5.94
C ILE A 229 -9.33 -15.29 5.37
N GLY A 230 -9.69 -14.32 6.23
CA GLY A 230 -9.90 -12.93 5.84
C GLY A 230 -8.65 -12.30 5.22
N LEU A 231 -7.48 -12.52 5.83
CA LEU A 231 -6.19 -12.05 5.34
C LEU A 231 -5.80 -12.70 4.00
N ALA A 232 -6.02 -13.99 3.84
CA ALA A 232 -5.79 -14.70 2.58
C ALA A 232 -6.67 -14.14 1.47
N LEU A 233 -7.96 -13.95 1.75
CA LEU A 233 -8.94 -13.44 0.79
C LEU A 233 -8.67 -11.96 0.43
N PHE A 234 -8.26 -11.16 1.41
CA PHE A 234 -7.82 -9.78 1.20
C PHE A 234 -6.60 -9.70 0.27
N GLY A 235 -5.56 -10.50 0.55
CA GLY A 235 -4.37 -10.60 -0.29
C GLY A 235 -4.71 -11.07 -1.70
N ALA A 236 -5.54 -12.10 -1.82
CA ALA A 236 -6.03 -12.62 -3.09
C ALA A 236 -6.79 -11.56 -3.90
N GLY A 237 -7.67 -10.79 -3.25
CA GLY A 237 -8.36 -9.70 -3.89
C GLY A 237 -7.40 -8.63 -4.43
N ALA A 238 -6.43 -8.19 -3.65
CA ALA A 238 -5.46 -7.19 -4.07
C ALA A 238 -4.57 -7.67 -5.24
N GLY A 239 -4.01 -8.88 -5.16
CA GLY A 239 -3.15 -9.45 -6.19
C GLY A 239 -3.88 -9.79 -7.48
N GLY A 240 -5.10 -10.31 -7.35
CA GLY A 240 -5.97 -10.58 -8.49
C GLY A 240 -6.47 -9.32 -9.19
N CYS A 241 -6.58 -8.18 -8.50
CA CYS A 241 -6.89 -6.89 -9.14
C CYS A 241 -5.70 -6.31 -9.92
N ALA A 242 -4.47 -6.58 -9.50
CA ALA A 242 -3.29 -6.00 -10.13
C ALA A 242 -3.16 -6.41 -11.61
N THR A 243 -3.34 -7.71 -11.91
CA THR A 243 -3.22 -8.25 -13.27
C THR A 243 -4.17 -7.64 -14.30
N PRO A 244 -5.50 -7.58 -14.09
CA PRO A 244 -6.43 -6.95 -15.04
C PRO A 244 -6.21 -5.44 -15.18
N LEU A 245 -5.84 -4.74 -14.11
CA LEU A 245 -5.57 -3.29 -14.17
C LEU A 245 -4.29 -2.99 -14.96
N LEU A 246 -3.26 -3.82 -14.82
CA LEU A 246 -2.06 -3.81 -15.66
C LEU A 246 -2.42 -4.06 -17.13
N SER A 247 -3.25 -5.09 -17.39
CA SER A 247 -3.67 -5.42 -18.75
C SER A 247 -4.45 -4.27 -19.40
N ILE A 248 -5.44 -3.69 -18.72
CA ILE A 248 -6.23 -2.56 -19.24
C ILE A 248 -5.33 -1.36 -19.53
N GLY A 249 -4.39 -1.05 -18.63
CA GLY A 249 -3.46 0.07 -18.78
C GLY A 249 -2.43 -0.11 -19.89
N MET A 250 -2.15 -1.36 -20.30
CA MET A 250 -1.19 -1.66 -21.36
C MET A 250 -1.85 -1.93 -22.72
N THR A 251 -3.11 -2.35 -22.78
CA THR A 251 -3.77 -2.72 -24.05
C THR A 251 -4.06 -1.54 -24.98
N GLU A 252 -4.09 -0.30 -24.47
CA GLU A 252 -4.30 0.92 -25.27
C GLU A 252 -2.97 1.61 -25.64
N VAL A 253 -1.85 1.04 -25.24
CA VAL A 253 -0.53 1.68 -25.31
C VAL A 253 0.31 0.91 -26.33
N ASP A 254 0.66 1.57 -27.44
CA ASP A 254 1.56 1.01 -28.44
C ASP A 254 2.85 0.46 -27.80
N ASP A 255 3.45 -0.59 -28.37
CA ASP A 255 4.63 -1.26 -27.82
C ASP A 255 5.79 -0.29 -27.47
N HIS A 256 5.94 0.79 -28.23
CA HIS A 256 6.95 1.84 -28.01
C HIS A 256 6.71 2.69 -26.74
N ARG A 257 5.54 2.59 -26.11
CA ARG A 257 5.11 3.35 -24.93
C ARG A 257 4.88 2.46 -23.69
N ALA A 258 5.07 1.15 -23.83
CA ALA A 258 4.87 0.19 -22.74
C ALA A 258 5.72 0.51 -21.50
N GLY A 259 6.95 1.00 -21.70
CA GLY A 259 7.84 1.43 -20.60
C GLY A 259 7.26 2.61 -19.79
N MET A 260 6.69 3.60 -20.47
CA MET A 260 6.03 4.75 -19.84
C MET A 260 4.79 4.32 -19.05
N ALA A 261 3.92 3.48 -19.64
CA ALA A 261 2.75 2.95 -18.95
C ALA A 261 3.12 2.11 -17.72
N ALA A 262 4.13 1.24 -17.82
CA ALA A 262 4.64 0.46 -16.70
C ALA A 262 5.23 1.36 -15.60
N GLY A 263 5.93 2.44 -15.98
CA GLY A 263 6.45 3.45 -15.06
C GLY A 263 5.33 4.16 -14.29
N LEU A 264 4.28 4.60 -14.99
CA LEU A 264 3.15 5.29 -14.38
C LEU A 264 2.37 4.39 -13.42
N ILE A 265 2.19 3.12 -13.77
CA ILE A 265 1.56 2.12 -12.89
C ILE A 265 2.41 1.93 -11.63
N ASN A 266 3.73 1.80 -11.75
CA ASN A 266 4.61 1.67 -10.58
C ASN A 266 4.59 2.91 -9.69
N LEU A 267 4.60 4.10 -10.30
CA LEU A 267 4.40 5.35 -9.57
C LEU A 267 3.08 5.35 -8.81
N GLN A 268 1.99 4.96 -9.48
CA GLN A 268 0.66 4.90 -8.90
C GLN A 268 0.59 3.92 -7.72
N ARG A 269 1.26 2.77 -7.85
CA ARG A 269 1.42 1.79 -6.75
C ARG A 269 2.15 2.40 -5.56
N SER A 270 3.27 3.09 -5.79
CA SER A 270 4.06 3.71 -4.73
C SER A 270 3.34 4.88 -4.05
N LEU A 271 2.68 5.76 -4.82
CA LEU A 271 1.86 6.84 -4.27
C LEU A 271 0.67 6.27 -3.49
N GLY A 272 0.02 5.22 -4.01
CA GLY A 272 -1.04 4.52 -3.30
C GLY A 272 -0.54 3.95 -1.98
N ALA A 273 0.63 3.31 -1.95
CA ALA A 273 1.21 2.79 -0.73
C ALA A 273 1.41 3.86 0.34
N ILE A 274 2.03 4.98 -0.03
CA ILE A 274 2.30 6.11 0.87
C ILE A 274 0.98 6.71 1.37
N PHE A 275 0.03 6.96 0.46
CA PHE A 275 -1.28 7.51 0.79
C PHE A 275 -2.09 6.58 1.69
N GLY A 276 -2.10 5.28 1.41
CA GLY A 276 -2.83 4.28 2.18
C GLY A 276 -2.36 4.18 3.63
N VAL A 277 -1.04 4.16 3.83
CA VAL A 277 -0.43 4.15 5.18
C VAL A 277 -0.77 5.44 5.92
N ALA A 278 -0.61 6.60 5.28
CA ALA A 278 -0.93 7.89 5.89
C ALA A 278 -2.42 8.01 6.23
N LEU A 279 -3.32 7.62 5.32
CA LEU A 279 -4.77 7.72 5.49
C LEU A 279 -5.27 6.80 6.60
N LEU A 280 -4.98 5.49 6.52
CA LEU A 280 -5.48 4.55 7.54
C LEU A 280 -4.82 4.78 8.90
N GLY A 281 -3.53 5.15 8.91
CA GLY A 281 -2.83 5.59 10.12
C GLY A 281 -3.48 6.83 10.75
N SER A 282 -3.85 7.83 9.94
CA SER A 282 -4.55 9.03 10.42
C SER A 282 -5.96 8.73 10.92
N ILE A 283 -6.69 7.82 10.27
CA ILE A 283 -8.02 7.40 10.72
C ILE A 283 -7.91 6.71 12.08
N LEU A 284 -6.94 5.81 12.26
CA LEU A 284 -6.68 5.14 13.53
C LEU A 284 -6.27 6.14 14.62
N ALA A 285 -5.31 7.01 14.33
CA ALA A 285 -4.84 8.04 15.25
C ALA A 285 -5.96 9.02 15.64
N GLY A 286 -6.79 9.44 14.67
CA GLY A 286 -7.94 10.30 14.89
C GLY A 286 -9.02 9.63 15.73
N TRP A 287 -9.29 8.34 15.50
CA TRP A 287 -10.20 7.55 16.34
C TRP A 287 -9.73 7.52 17.80
N LEU A 288 -8.47 7.14 18.02
CA LEU A 288 -7.88 7.08 19.36
C LEU A 288 -7.90 8.46 20.05
N SER A 289 -7.55 9.52 19.32
CA SER A 289 -7.59 10.90 19.84
C SER A 289 -8.99 11.35 20.24
N ALA A 290 -10.03 10.86 19.55
CA ALA A 290 -11.42 11.21 19.82
C ALA A 290 -12.05 10.36 20.93
N SER A 291 -11.74 9.06 21.01
CA SER A 291 -12.40 8.14 21.93
C SER A 291 -11.70 8.00 23.28
N LEU A 292 -10.36 8.04 23.33
CA LEU A 292 -9.59 7.85 24.56
C LEU A 292 -9.85 8.92 25.65
N PRO A 293 -10.05 10.23 25.34
CA PRO A 293 -10.30 11.22 26.38
C PRO A 293 -11.48 10.88 27.29
N GLN A 294 -12.58 10.38 26.72
CA GLN A 294 -13.79 10.03 27.45
C GLN A 294 -13.65 8.72 28.22
N GLN A 295 -13.00 7.71 27.62
CA GLN A 295 -12.84 6.39 28.25
C GLN A 295 -11.83 6.43 29.41
N LEU A 296 -10.74 7.19 29.25
CA LEU A 296 -9.69 7.32 30.26
C LEU A 296 -10.03 8.30 31.37
N GLU A 297 -11.07 9.14 31.24
CA GLU A 297 -11.48 10.09 32.29
C GLU A 297 -11.78 9.40 33.62
N THR A 298 -12.33 8.18 33.57
CA THR A 298 -12.65 7.38 34.76
C THR A 298 -11.42 6.74 35.41
N VAL A 299 -10.33 6.57 34.65
CA VAL A 299 -9.10 5.88 35.06
C VAL A 299 -8.00 6.86 35.47
N ILE A 300 -7.84 7.96 34.71
CA ILE A 300 -6.88 9.04 34.92
C ILE A 300 -7.67 10.34 35.08
N ARG A 301 -7.79 10.80 36.33
CA ARG A 301 -8.54 12.01 36.68
C ARG A 301 -7.81 13.28 36.25
N ASP A 302 -6.48 13.31 36.35
CA ASP A 302 -5.67 14.47 35.96
C ASP A 302 -5.71 14.67 34.43
N PRO A 303 -6.21 15.82 33.93
CA PRO A 303 -6.21 16.14 32.51
C PRO A 303 -4.82 16.21 31.87
N ALA A 304 -3.78 16.63 32.61
CA ALA A 304 -2.43 16.78 32.06
C ALA A 304 -1.76 15.42 31.83
N GLU A 305 -1.83 14.52 32.81
CA GLU A 305 -1.37 13.13 32.67
C GLU A 305 -2.15 12.40 31.58
N ARG A 306 -3.48 12.57 31.53
CA ARG A 306 -4.33 11.96 30.50
C ARG A 306 -3.95 12.42 29.10
N ALA A 307 -3.66 13.70 28.90
CA ALA A 307 -3.22 14.22 27.60
C ALA A 307 -1.85 13.68 27.17
N ALA A 308 -0.89 13.58 28.11
CA ALA A 308 0.43 13.03 27.84
C ALA A 308 0.35 11.55 27.45
N VAL A 309 -0.44 10.77 28.20
CA VAL A 309 -0.79 9.38 27.88
C VAL A 309 -1.38 9.30 26.48
N ILE A 310 -2.52 9.95 26.20
CA ILE A 310 -3.14 9.89 24.87
C ILE A 310 -2.16 10.25 23.75
N SER A 311 -1.34 11.29 23.93
CA SER A 311 -0.35 11.68 22.93
C SER A 311 0.69 10.58 22.64
N SER A 312 1.17 9.86 23.66
CA SER A 312 2.17 8.81 23.46
C SER A 312 1.58 7.54 22.82
N VAL A 313 0.30 7.23 23.10
CA VAL A 313 -0.41 6.11 22.44
C VAL A 313 -0.72 6.42 21.00
N VAL A 314 -1.14 7.66 20.71
CA VAL A 314 -1.47 8.09 19.36
C VAL A 314 -0.19 8.18 18.51
N ASP A 315 0.87 8.81 19.00
CA ASP A 315 2.13 8.96 18.27
C ASP A 315 2.87 7.63 18.09
N GLY A 316 2.86 6.76 19.11
CA GLY A 316 3.45 5.42 19.02
C GLY A 316 2.55 4.41 18.30
N ALA A 317 1.26 4.75 18.09
CA ALA A 317 0.20 3.82 17.71
C ALA A 317 0.34 2.49 18.47
N ASN A 318 0.61 2.58 19.78
CA ASN A 318 0.97 1.45 20.62
C ASN A 318 0.29 1.58 21.99
N PRO A 319 -0.71 0.72 22.30
CA PRO A 319 -1.40 0.71 23.59
C PRO A 319 -0.49 0.66 24.82
N CYS A 320 0.70 0.07 24.67
CA CYS A 320 1.68 -0.11 25.72
C CYS A 320 2.72 1.02 25.81
N ALA A 321 2.65 2.06 24.96
CA ALA A 321 3.61 3.17 24.91
C ALA A 321 3.68 4.01 26.22
N HIS A 322 2.78 3.77 27.18
CA HIS A 322 2.75 4.47 28.46
C HIS A 322 3.64 3.86 29.54
N ALA A 323 4.03 2.58 29.40
CA ALA A 323 4.64 1.84 30.49
C ALA A 323 6.07 2.31 30.86
N ALA A 324 6.72 3.10 30.00
CA ALA A 324 8.11 3.52 30.21
C ALA A 324 8.32 5.02 30.50
N ASP A 325 7.40 5.91 30.10
CA ASP A 325 7.73 7.35 29.93
C ASP A 325 6.80 8.37 30.61
N ILE A 326 5.90 7.97 31.51
CA ILE A 326 5.23 8.96 32.36
C ILE A 326 6.23 9.40 33.44
N GLY A 327 6.79 10.60 33.23
CA GLY A 327 7.91 11.16 33.97
C GLY A 327 7.84 11.14 35.50
N THR A 328 8.97 11.49 36.10
CA THR A 328 9.24 11.52 37.55
C THR A 328 8.19 12.30 38.33
N GLY A 329 7.21 11.61 38.93
CA GLY A 329 6.27 12.28 39.84
C GLY A 329 5.15 11.43 40.41
N HIS A 330 4.43 10.66 39.60
CA HIS A 330 3.24 9.90 40.02
C HIS A 330 3.29 8.47 39.45
N PRO A 331 3.91 7.49 40.15
CA PRO A 331 3.94 6.11 39.67
C PRO A 331 2.51 5.56 39.59
N MET A 332 2.07 5.21 38.38
CA MET A 332 0.79 4.53 38.18
C MET A 332 0.78 3.21 38.95
N THR A 333 -0.32 2.92 39.64
CA THR A 333 -0.46 1.60 40.26
C THR A 333 -0.61 0.52 39.18
N SER A 334 -0.10 -0.69 39.41
CA SER A 334 -0.21 -1.83 38.48
C SER A 334 -1.66 -2.20 38.11
N THR A 335 -2.63 -1.77 38.90
CA THR A 335 -4.06 -1.92 38.59
C THR A 335 -4.56 -0.84 37.62
N GLN A 336 -4.12 0.42 37.78
CA GLN A 336 -4.43 1.49 36.83
C GLN A 336 -3.78 1.21 35.47
N GLU A 337 -2.53 0.75 35.45
CA GLU A 337 -1.82 0.39 34.23
C GLU A 337 -2.58 -0.69 33.43
N ARG A 338 -3.03 -1.76 34.08
CA ARG A 338 -3.84 -2.81 33.44
C ARG A 338 -5.17 -2.30 32.90
N LEU A 339 -5.81 -1.36 33.58
CA LEU A 339 -7.07 -0.76 33.12
C LEU A 339 -6.85 0.16 31.91
N VAL A 340 -5.79 0.97 31.92
CA VAL A 340 -5.41 1.82 30.78
C VAL A 340 -5.11 0.96 29.55
N VAL A 341 -4.33 -0.11 29.70
CA VAL A 341 -4.02 -1.03 28.60
C VAL A 341 -5.29 -1.70 28.07
N ALA A 342 -6.16 -2.22 28.96
CA ALA A 342 -7.40 -2.88 28.53
C ALA A 342 -8.35 -1.94 27.75
N VAL A 343 -8.50 -0.68 28.21
CA VAL A 343 -9.31 0.33 27.51
C VAL A 343 -8.68 0.69 26.17
N THR A 344 -7.36 0.89 26.14
CA THR A 344 -6.65 1.29 24.94
C THR A 344 -6.62 0.17 23.90
N ASP A 345 -6.47 -1.09 24.30
CA ASP A 345 -6.55 -2.25 23.42
C ASP A 345 -7.92 -2.36 22.74
N GLN A 346 -9.00 -2.17 23.49
CA GLN A 346 -10.36 -2.22 22.96
C GLN A 346 -10.61 -1.09 21.95
N GLU A 347 -10.20 0.13 22.30
CA GLU A 347 -10.35 1.29 21.41
C GLU A 347 -9.44 1.20 20.19
N PHE A 348 -8.26 0.60 20.32
CA PHE A 348 -7.40 0.30 19.19
C PHE A 348 -8.07 -0.69 18.23
N ILE A 349 -8.63 -1.79 18.74
CA ILE A 349 -9.35 -2.78 17.92
C ILE A 349 -10.52 -2.11 17.17
N ARG A 350 -11.31 -1.27 17.84
CA ARG A 350 -12.40 -0.51 17.20
C ARG A 350 -11.88 0.47 16.15
N GLY A 351 -10.78 1.15 16.44
CA GLY A 351 -10.10 2.02 15.47
C GLY A 351 -9.63 1.26 14.24
N VAL A 352 -9.09 0.04 14.40
CA VAL A 352 -8.75 -0.84 13.28
C VAL A 352 -9.99 -1.23 12.48
N GLN A 353 -11.08 -1.62 13.15
CA GLN A 353 -12.34 -1.94 12.48
C GLN A 353 -12.89 -0.75 11.69
N PHE A 354 -12.81 0.45 12.24
CA PHE A 354 -13.22 1.69 11.58
C PHE A 354 -12.34 2.01 10.37
N ALA A 355 -11.01 1.89 10.49
CA ALA A 355 -10.07 2.08 9.38
C ALA A 355 -10.30 1.07 8.25
N VAL A 356 -10.52 -0.20 8.59
CA VAL A 356 -10.84 -1.28 7.65
C VAL A 356 -12.20 -1.03 6.95
N ALA A 357 -13.20 -0.54 7.68
CA ALA A 357 -14.49 -0.16 7.11
C ALA A 357 -14.35 1.02 6.13
N ALA A 358 -13.55 2.04 6.47
CA ALA A 358 -13.25 3.14 5.57
C ALA A 358 -12.55 2.66 4.29
N ALA A 359 -11.58 1.74 4.42
CA ALA A 359 -10.93 1.10 3.27
C ALA A 359 -11.94 0.32 2.40
N ALA A 360 -12.86 -0.42 3.02
CA ALA A 360 -13.93 -1.13 2.31
C ALA A 360 -14.85 -0.17 1.54
N VAL A 361 -15.16 1.01 2.09
CA VAL A 361 -15.93 2.06 1.38
C VAL A 361 -15.19 2.58 0.16
N LEU A 362 -13.89 2.85 0.27
CA LEU A 362 -13.07 3.26 -0.88
C LEU A 362 -13.06 2.17 -1.97
N LEU A 363 -12.93 0.90 -1.59
CA LEU A 363 -12.98 -0.24 -2.51
C LEU A 363 -14.35 -0.42 -3.15
N MET A 364 -15.45 -0.16 -2.43
CA MET A 364 -16.80 -0.16 -3.02
C MET A 364 -16.94 0.93 -4.09
N GLY A 365 -16.35 2.11 -3.86
CA GLY A 365 -16.24 3.16 -4.87
C GLY A 365 -15.46 2.70 -6.11
N ALA A 366 -14.32 2.03 -5.90
CA ALA A 366 -13.51 1.46 -6.97
C ALA A 366 -14.26 0.34 -7.75
N LEU A 367 -15.03 -0.50 -7.04
CA LEU A 367 -15.89 -1.53 -7.61
C LEU A 367 -16.99 -0.92 -8.49
N ALA A 368 -17.67 0.11 -8.00
CA ALA A 368 -18.70 0.82 -8.75
C ALA A 368 -18.12 1.51 -10.00
N LEU A 369 -16.94 2.12 -9.87
CA LEU A 369 -16.24 2.74 -10.99
C LEU A 369 -15.83 1.70 -12.04
N GLY A 370 -15.23 0.58 -11.62
CA GLY A 370 -14.83 -0.49 -12.51
C GLY A 370 -16.01 -1.17 -13.21
N ALA A 371 -17.14 -1.32 -12.52
CA ALA A 371 -18.37 -1.84 -13.11
C ALA A 371 -18.98 -0.87 -14.13
N ARG A 372 -18.80 0.45 -13.99
CA ARG A 372 -19.36 1.43 -14.93
C ARG A 372 -18.44 1.69 -16.13
N ARG A 373 -17.13 1.68 -15.93
CA ARG A 373 -16.17 2.20 -16.92
C ARG A 373 -15.43 1.14 -17.71
N PHE A 374 -15.25 -0.08 -17.19
CA PHE A 374 -14.45 -1.07 -17.90
C PHE A 374 -15.24 -1.90 -18.93
N PRO A 375 -14.65 -2.17 -20.11
CA PRO A 375 -15.27 -2.99 -21.15
C PRO A 375 -15.33 -4.47 -20.74
N GLY A 376 -16.40 -5.16 -21.14
CA GLY A 376 -16.59 -6.59 -20.82
C GLY A 376 -15.67 -7.53 -21.60
N ARG A 377 -15.23 -7.14 -22.80
CA ARG A 377 -14.22 -7.85 -23.60
C ARG A 377 -13.22 -6.83 -24.13
N LEU A 378 -11.94 -7.18 -24.15
CA LEU A 378 -10.96 -6.43 -24.92
C LEU A 378 -11.30 -6.67 -26.40
N THR A 379 -11.77 -5.64 -27.10
CA THR A 379 -11.88 -5.69 -28.55
C THR A 379 -10.46 -5.78 -29.10
N THR A 380 -10.01 -6.98 -29.43
CA THR A 380 -8.82 -7.16 -30.28
C THR A 380 -9.10 -6.43 -31.57
N ALA A 381 -8.40 -5.32 -31.83
CA ALA A 381 -8.38 -4.73 -33.15
C ALA A 381 -7.95 -5.82 -34.16
N PRO A 382 -8.56 -5.91 -35.35
CA PRO A 382 -8.11 -6.86 -36.35
C PRO A 382 -6.66 -6.54 -36.71
N HIS A 383 -5.79 -7.55 -36.62
CA HIS A 383 -4.47 -7.51 -37.26
C HIS A 383 -4.71 -7.21 -38.74
N HIS A 384 -4.30 -6.01 -39.18
CA HIS A 384 -4.12 -5.76 -40.60
C HIS A 384 -2.84 -6.50 -40.99
N ASP A 385 -3.02 -7.65 -41.64
CA ASP A 385 -1.99 -8.38 -42.38
C ASP A 385 -1.43 -7.55 -43.55
#